data_AF-A0A0S3SV68-F1
#
_entry.id   AF-A0A0S3SV68-F1
#
_cell.length_a   1.000
_cell.length_b   1.000
_cell.length_c   1.000
_cell.angle_alpha   90.00
_cell.angle_beta   90.00
_cell.angle_gamma   90.00
#
_symmetry.space_group_name_H-M   'P 1'
#
loop_
_entity.id
_entity.type
_entity.pdbx_description
1 polymer ?
#
loop_
_entity_poly.entity_id
_entity_poly.type
_entity_poly.pdbx_seq_one_letter_code
_entity_poly.pdbx_strand_id
1 'polypeptide(L)'
;MDQRKVLEELLRGYESATKLRVVMNEKDESEIRTLQCLAKNVLRSFTNTLFLLNSHHHHLSHLLSPTKSQDSQESSKTFTSFNNRRGCYK
;
A
#
# COMPACT_ATOMS: atom_id res chain seq x y z
N MET A 1 -0.86 -1.26 -16.50
CA MET A 1 -1.73 -0.49 -15.60
C MET A 1 -3.08 -0.32 -16.25
N ASP A 2 -4.17 -0.76 -15.63
CA ASP A 2 -5.51 -0.47 -16.19
C ASP A 2 -5.93 0.94 -15.77
N GLN A 3 -5.37 1.93 -16.48
CA GLN A 3 -5.60 3.36 -16.25
C GLN A 3 -7.10 3.69 -16.19
N ARG A 4 -7.90 2.96 -16.97
CA ARG A 4 -9.34 3.14 -17.01
C ARG A 4 -9.98 2.79 -15.67
N LYS A 5 -9.62 1.65 -15.07
CA LYS A 5 -10.12 1.24 -13.74
C LYS A 5 -9.71 2.21 -12.64
N VAL A 6 -8.48 2.71 -12.68
CA VAL A 6 -8.01 3.73 -11.73
C VAL A 6 -8.87 5.00 -11.83
N LEU A 7 -9.13 5.46 -13.05
CA LEU A 7 -9.98 6.64 -13.29
C LEU A 7 -11.44 6.40 -12.86
N GLU A 8 -11.99 5.21 -13.13
CA GLU A 8 -13.35 4.83 -12.73
C GLU A 8 -13.52 4.83 -11.19
N GLU A 9 -12.55 4.28 -10.45
CA GLU A 9 -12.56 4.33 -8.99
C GLU A 9 -12.50 5.78 -8.48
N LEU A 10 -11.65 6.61 -9.09
CA LEU A 10 -11.49 8.01 -8.69
C LEU A 10 -12.77 8.82 -8.91
N LEU A 11 -13.41 8.66 -10.07
CA LEU A 11 -14.70 9.31 -10.38
C LEU A 11 -15.79 8.87 -9.41
N ARG A 12 -15.86 7.57 -9.08
CA ARG A 12 -16.85 7.05 -8.12
C ARG A 12 -16.66 7.62 -6.71
N GLY A 13 -15.41 7.81 -6.30
CA GLY A 13 -15.07 8.49 -5.05
C GLY A 13 -15.48 9.94 -5.04
N TYR A 14 -15.19 10.66 -6.13
CA TYR A 14 -15.57 12.05 -6.31
C TYR A 14 -17.09 12.26 -6.24
N GLU A 15 -17.88 11.42 -6.91
CA GLU A 15 -19.35 11.49 -6.86
C GLU A 15 -19.88 11.26 -5.44
N SER A 16 -19.33 10.26 -4.74
CA SER A 16 -19.71 9.97 -3.35
C SER A 16 -19.35 11.11 -2.40
N ALA A 17 -18.19 11.73 -2.59
CA ALA A 17 -17.74 12.88 -1.80
C ALA A 17 -18.58 14.13 -2.07
N THR A 18 -19.01 14.32 -3.31
CA THR A 18 -19.91 15.41 -3.70
C THR A 18 -21.26 15.27 -3.03
N LYS A 19 -21.85 14.07 -3.06
CA LYS A 19 -23.09 13.77 -2.34
C LYS A 19 -22.93 13.96 -0.83
N LEU A 20 -21.82 13.47 -0.27
CA LEU A 20 -21.51 13.62 1.16
C LEU A 20 -21.48 15.10 1.57
N ARG A 21 -20.83 15.95 0.76
CA ARG A 21 -20.75 17.39 1.01
C ARG A 21 -22.13 18.05 1.03
N VAL A 22 -23.02 17.68 0.12
CA VAL A 22 -24.39 18.23 0.07
C VAL A 22 -25.15 17.87 1.34
N VAL A 23 -25.19 16.58 1.70
CA VAL A 23 -25.90 16.10 2.90
C VAL A 23 -25.35 16.73 4.18
N MET A 24 -24.02 16.88 4.29
CA MET A 24 -23.40 17.55 5.45
C MET A 24 -23.82 19.01 5.62
N ASN A 25 -24.11 19.71 4.51
CA ASN A 25 -24.51 21.12 4.55
C ASN A 25 -25.99 21.31 4.91
N GLU A 26 -26.83 20.30 4.69
CA GLU A 26 -28.27 20.34 4.97
C GLU A 26 -28.59 20.24 6.48
N LYS A 27 -27.59 19.96 7.33
CA LYS A 27 -27.69 19.88 8.81
C LYS A 27 -28.82 18.98 9.34
N ASP A 28 -29.29 18.06 8.53
CA ASP A 28 -30.29 17.08 8.95
C ASP A 28 -29.59 15.88 9.61
N GLU A 29 -29.54 15.90 10.94
CA GLU A 29 -29.00 14.82 11.75
C GLU A 29 -29.81 13.51 11.63
N SER A 30 -31.00 13.53 11.00
CA SER A 30 -31.73 12.30 10.70
C SER A 30 -31.04 11.45 9.62
N GLU A 31 -30.09 12.04 8.86
CA GLU A 31 -29.38 11.38 7.77
C GLU A 31 -28.04 10.75 8.15
N ILE A 32 -27.72 10.58 9.45
CA ILE A 32 -26.45 10.01 9.92
C ILE A 32 -26.09 8.68 9.22
N ARG A 33 -27.08 7.82 8.95
CA ARG A 33 -26.86 6.56 8.22
C ARG A 33 -26.41 6.80 6.78
N THR A 34 -27.01 7.77 6.09
CA THR A 34 -26.64 8.18 4.73
C THR A 34 -25.23 8.76 4.70
N LEU A 35 -24.91 9.65 5.63
CA LEU A 35 -23.58 10.22 5.84
C LEU A 35 -22.51 9.13 6.00
N GLN A 36 -22.74 8.17 6.90
CA GLN A 36 -21.81 7.06 7.12
C GLN A 36 -21.64 6.19 5.87
N CYS A 37 -22.72 5.91 5.14
CA CYS A 37 -22.68 5.13 3.91
C CYS A 37 -21.85 5.83 2.82
N LEU A 38 -22.09 7.13 2.61
CA LEU A 38 -21.35 7.94 1.66
C LEU A 38 -19.86 8.04 2.03
N ALA A 39 -19.54 8.29 3.30
CA ALA A 39 -18.16 8.31 3.78
C ALA A 39 -17.44 6.98 3.55
N LYS A 40 -18.10 5.84 3.82
CA LYS A 40 -17.56 4.51 3.51
C LYS A 40 -17.31 4.31 2.01
N ASN A 41 -18.20 4.81 1.15
CA ASN A 41 -18.02 4.72 -0.29
C ASN A 41 -16.82 5.54 -0.78
N VAL A 42 -16.64 6.74 -0.24
CA VAL A 42 -15.45 7.58 -0.49
C VAL A 42 -14.20 6.81 -0.11
N LEU A 43 -14.08 6.36 1.15
CA LEU A 43 -12.90 5.64 1.63
C LEU A 43 -12.62 4.40 0.78
N ARG A 44 -13.63 3.59 0.49
CA ARG A 44 -13.50 2.39 -0.34
C ARG A 44 -12.93 2.70 -1.73
N SER A 45 -13.45 3.72 -2.40
CA SER A 45 -12.97 4.10 -3.73
C SER A 45 -11.51 4.57 -3.74
N PHE A 46 -11.10 5.34 -2.73
CA PHE A 46 -9.71 5.76 -2.57
C PHE A 46 -8.79 4.58 -2.25
N THR A 47 -9.21 3.68 -1.35
CA THR A 47 -8.45 2.46 -1.04
C THR A 47 -8.28 1.58 -2.29
N ASN A 48 -9.33 1.37 -3.07
CA ASN A 48 -9.25 0.63 -4.33
C ASN A 48 -8.32 1.31 -5.34
N THR A 49 -8.39 2.63 -5.45
CA THR A 49 -7.50 3.41 -6.33
C THR A 49 -6.03 3.20 -5.93
N LEU A 50 -5.71 3.32 -4.64
CA LEU A 50 -4.38 3.07 -4.10
C LEU A 50 -3.94 1.61 -4.33
N PHE A 51 -4.84 0.65 -4.15
CA PHE A 51 -4.55 -0.77 -4.39
C PHE A 51 -4.22 -1.05 -5.87
N LEU A 52 -4.98 -0.47 -6.80
CA LEU A 52 -4.73 -0.58 -8.23
C LEU A 52 -3.37 0.03 -8.60
N LEU A 53 -3.07 1.23 -8.08
CA LEU A 53 -1.78 1.89 -8.31
C LEU A 53 -0.62 1.07 -7.73
N ASN A 54 -0.75 0.54 -6.51
CA ASN A 54 0.28 -0.26 -5.86
C ASN A 54 0.52 -1.61 -6.55
N SER A 55 -0.54 -2.26 -7.02
CA SER A 55 -0.44 -3.54 -7.76
C SER A 55 0.42 -3.40 -9.03
N HIS A 56 0.49 -2.21 -9.63
CA HIS A 56 1.36 -1.95 -10.78
C HIS A 56 2.82 -1.70 -10.40
N HIS A 57 3.11 -1.15 -9.21
CA HIS A 57 4.47 -0.98 -8.73
C HIS A 57 5.17 -2.33 -8.50
N HIS A 58 4.47 -3.32 -7.95
CA HIS A 58 5.03 -4.66 -7.75
C HIS A 58 5.27 -5.43 -9.08
N HIS A 59 4.47 -5.17 -10.11
CA HIS A 59 4.65 -5.82 -11.41
C HIS A 59 5.85 -5.24 -12.21
N LEU A 60 6.21 -3.98 -11.95
CA LEU A 60 7.38 -3.34 -12.55
C LEU A 60 8.68 -3.63 -11.75
N SER A 61 8.59 -3.85 -10.44
CA SER A 61 9.78 -4.23 -9.65
C SER A 61 10.38 -5.58 -10.05
N HIS A 62 9.57 -6.52 -10.57
CA HIS A 62 10.08 -7.78 -11.11
C HIS A 62 10.75 -7.63 -12.49
N LEU A 63 10.35 -6.64 -13.30
CA LEU A 63 10.91 -6.37 -14.63
C LEU A 63 12.21 -5.55 -14.58
N LEU A 64 12.50 -4.89 -13.45
CA LEU A 64 13.75 -4.16 -13.21
C LEU A 64 14.77 -4.99 -12.42
N SER A 65 14.55 -6.30 -12.27
CA SER A 65 15.58 -7.22 -11.74
C SER A 65 16.81 -7.14 -12.66
N PRO A 66 17.97 -6.63 -12.21
CA PRO A 66 19.13 -6.55 -13.07
C PRO A 66 19.54 -7.94 -13.51
N THR A 67 19.74 -8.08 -14.81
CA THR A 67 20.36 -9.20 -15.49
C THR A 67 21.57 -9.72 -14.70
N LYS A 68 21.64 -11.05 -14.57
CA LYS A 68 22.76 -11.81 -13.99
C LYS A 68 24.12 -11.18 -14.32
N SER A 69 24.87 -10.78 -13.31
CA SER A 69 26.34 -10.74 -13.37
C SER A 69 26.84 -12.02 -12.72
N GLN A 70 27.14 -13.00 -13.56
CA GLN A 70 27.89 -14.18 -13.21
C GLN A 70 29.35 -13.84 -13.48
N ASP A 71 30.14 -13.53 -12.45
CA ASP A 71 31.58 -13.70 -12.56
C ASP A 71 32.24 -14.08 -11.21
N SER A 72 33.02 -15.16 -11.30
CA SER A 72 34.16 -15.60 -10.48
C SER A 72 33.95 -15.79 -8.97
N GLN A 73 33.66 -17.00 -8.47
CA GLN A 73 34.61 -18.07 -8.14
C GLN A 73 35.81 -17.63 -7.26
N GLU A 74 35.84 -18.13 -6.02
CA GLU A 74 36.95 -18.86 -5.35
C GLU A 74 36.99 -18.56 -3.83
N SER A 75 36.45 -19.48 -3.01
CA SER A 75 37.19 -20.36 -2.07
C SER A 75 37.65 -19.70 -0.76
N SER A 76 37.17 -20.23 0.37
CA SER A 76 38.01 -20.90 1.39
C SER A 76 37.35 -20.88 2.78
N LYS A 77 37.53 -22.00 3.48
CA LYS A 77 37.00 -22.35 4.80
C LYS A 77 37.73 -21.62 5.95
N THR A 78 37.12 -21.65 7.14
CA THR A 78 37.69 -21.49 8.52
C THR A 78 38.22 -20.08 8.89
N PHE A 79 37.89 -19.47 10.03
CA PHE A 79 38.09 -19.91 11.42
C PHE A 79 37.11 -19.25 12.41
N THR A 80 36.75 -20.02 13.44
CA THR A 80 36.10 -19.59 14.68
C THR A 80 36.91 -18.51 15.41
N SER A 81 36.34 -17.32 15.62
CA SER A 81 36.94 -16.34 16.53
C SER A 81 36.64 -16.73 17.98
N PHE A 82 37.64 -17.33 18.62
CA PHE A 82 37.74 -17.50 20.06
C PHE A 82 37.72 -16.14 20.78
N ASN A 83 37.28 -16.21 22.05
CA ASN A 83 37.44 -15.24 23.13
C ASN A 83 36.36 -14.16 23.26
N ASN A 84 35.36 -14.43 24.12
CA ASN A 84 35.11 -13.49 25.21
C ASN A 84 34.86 -14.20 26.54
N ARG A 85 35.65 -13.77 27.53
CA ARG A 85 35.86 -14.36 28.85
C ARG A 85 34.81 -13.87 29.86
N ARG A 86 34.36 -14.81 30.71
CA ARG A 86 34.11 -14.71 32.17
C ARG A 86 33.14 -13.63 32.69
N GLY A 87 32.06 -14.09 33.32
CA GLY A 87 31.25 -13.31 34.26
C GLY A 87 30.16 -14.14 34.94
N CYS A 88 30.54 -15.06 35.84
CA CYS A 88 29.62 -15.56 36.87
C CYS A 88 29.83 -14.72 38.12
N TYR A 89 28.81 -14.00 38.57
CA TYR A 89 28.74 -13.47 39.92
C TYR A 89 27.64 -14.19 40.70
N LYS A 90 27.93 -14.36 41.98
CA LYS A 90 27.22 -15.18 42.98
C LYS A 90 25.77 -14.79 43.19
#